data_AF-A0A420HW65-F1
#
_entry.id   AF-A0A420HW65-F1
#
_cell.length_a   1.000
_cell.length_b   1.000
_cell.length_c   1.000
_cell.angle_alpha   90.00
_cell.angle_beta   90.00
_cell.angle_gamma   90.00
#
_symmetry.space_group_name_H-M   'P 1'
#
loop_
_entity.id
_entity.type
_entity.pdbx_description
1 polymer ?
#
loop_
_entity_poly.entity_id
_entity_poly.type
_entity_poly.pdbx_seq_one_letter_code
_entity_poly.pdbx_strand_id
1 'polypeptide(L)'
;MLATDLYEHNAQLIPGTRPWDAIKKGKKRYSPDKKWWLSHIVQEGINCNMYEYTKVANGHFSEWNTVAVLVDKDRDNPKWGKEPRVTFNYCNVKEILPAIRMPLMAEDCRHLYAFELDDLLQLQPTRLPQGSGCVTFAMTEVLRIAFGPIPALANGQKMPDGSDGSFPSLLHSDLPGQRAKLTFYKDDLFSGFTDFDEA
;
A
#
# COMPACT_ATOMS: atom_id res chain seq x y z
N MET A 1 -8.05 23.05 -4.86
CA MET A 1 -7.70 21.69 -5.33
C MET A 1 -6.24 21.47 -4.98
N LEU A 2 -5.96 20.61 -4.00
CA LEU A 2 -4.59 20.21 -3.67
C LEU A 2 -4.15 19.14 -4.67
N ALA A 3 -2.90 19.21 -5.10
CA ALA A 3 -2.33 18.34 -6.13
C ALA A 3 -2.20 16.89 -5.62
N THR A 4 -3.21 16.04 -5.82
CA THR A 4 -3.11 14.56 -5.98
C THR A 4 -4.45 13.85 -6.30
N ASP A 5 -5.50 14.54 -6.76
CA ASP A 5 -6.81 13.93 -7.08
C ASP A 5 -6.84 13.22 -8.44
N LEU A 6 -5.82 12.45 -8.78
CA LEU A 6 -5.67 12.00 -10.16
C LEU A 6 -6.58 10.80 -10.52
N TYR A 7 -6.84 9.81 -9.64
CA TYR A 7 -8.02 8.90 -9.73
C TYR A 7 -8.36 8.22 -8.38
N GLU A 8 -9.60 7.74 -8.27
CA GLU A 8 -10.18 7.08 -7.09
C GLU A 8 -10.26 5.55 -7.24
N HIS A 9 -9.88 4.82 -6.19
CA HIS A 9 -9.83 3.36 -6.14
C HIS A 9 -11.11 2.75 -5.56
N ASN A 10 -11.92 2.12 -6.41
CA ASN A 10 -13.14 1.38 -6.06
C ASN A 10 -12.91 -0.16 -5.94
N ALA A 11 -12.54 -0.65 -4.76
CA ALA A 11 -12.33 -2.08 -4.55
C ALA A 11 -13.63 -2.88 -4.79
N GLN A 12 -13.60 -3.85 -5.71
CA GLN A 12 -14.72 -4.77 -5.98
C GLN A 12 -14.42 -6.14 -5.39
N LEU A 13 -15.39 -6.74 -4.72
CA LEU A 13 -15.26 -8.08 -4.15
C LEU A 13 -15.76 -9.15 -5.12
N ILE A 14 -15.15 -10.33 -5.05
CA ILE A 14 -15.64 -11.53 -5.74
C ILE A 14 -17.08 -11.81 -5.26
N PRO A 15 -18.04 -12.08 -6.16
CA PRO A 15 -19.42 -12.35 -5.76
C PRO A 15 -19.51 -13.46 -4.71
N GLY A 16 -20.30 -13.23 -3.66
CA GLY A 16 -20.46 -14.18 -2.55
C GLY A 16 -19.39 -14.07 -1.44
N THR A 17 -18.41 -13.17 -1.56
CA THR A 17 -17.48 -12.88 -0.46
C THR A 17 -18.25 -12.30 0.72
N ARG A 18 -18.15 -12.94 1.88
CA ARG A 18 -18.82 -12.52 3.11
C ARG A 18 -17.91 -11.63 3.95
N PRO A 19 -18.47 -10.67 4.71
CA PRO A 19 -17.70 -9.89 5.68
C PRO A 19 -16.93 -10.78 6.64
N TRP A 20 -15.64 -10.48 6.77
CA TRP A 20 -14.76 -11.13 7.73
C TRP A 20 -14.56 -10.25 8.94
N ASP A 21 -14.83 -10.80 10.11
CA ASP A 21 -14.58 -10.15 11.39
C ASP A 21 -13.64 -11.04 12.21
N ALA A 22 -12.40 -10.58 12.33
CA ALA A 22 -11.35 -11.30 13.01
C ALA A 22 -11.53 -11.34 14.53
N ILE A 23 -12.29 -10.42 15.13
CA ILE A 23 -12.49 -10.38 16.58
C ILE A 23 -13.62 -11.30 17.04
N LYS A 24 -14.47 -11.83 16.14
CA LYS A 24 -15.50 -12.83 16.47
C LYS A 24 -14.94 -14.09 17.13
N LYS A 25 -13.69 -14.46 16.81
CA LYS A 25 -13.00 -15.61 17.41
C LYS A 25 -12.26 -15.26 18.71
N GLY A 26 -12.34 -14.01 19.16
CA GLY A 26 -11.66 -13.47 20.32
C GLY A 26 -10.78 -12.27 19.96
N LYS A 27 -10.79 -11.26 20.83
CA LYS A 27 -9.89 -10.10 20.68
C LYS A 27 -8.45 -10.50 20.95
N LYS A 28 -7.56 -10.12 20.05
CA LYS A 28 -6.12 -10.33 20.22
C LYS A 28 -5.62 -9.41 21.33
N ARG A 29 -5.05 -9.98 22.39
CA ARG A 29 -4.44 -9.22 23.47
C ARG A 29 -2.98 -8.95 23.15
N TYR A 30 -2.58 -7.70 23.23
CA TYR A 30 -1.19 -7.27 23.05
C TYR A 30 -0.55 -6.98 24.41
N SER A 31 0.77 -7.21 24.52
CA SER A 31 1.55 -6.75 25.67
C SER A 31 1.54 -5.21 25.75
N PRO A 32 1.78 -4.60 26.92
CA PRO A 32 1.77 -3.14 27.09
C PRO A 32 2.62 -2.41 26.03
N ASP A 33 3.84 -2.87 25.77
CA ASP A 33 4.72 -2.26 24.78
C ASP A 33 4.15 -2.33 23.36
N LYS A 34 3.57 -3.47 22.99
CA LYS A 34 2.94 -3.65 21.67
C LYS A 34 1.68 -2.80 21.53
N LYS A 35 0.92 -2.62 22.61
CA LYS A 35 -0.21 -1.69 22.63
C LYS A 35 0.27 -0.27 22.39
N TRP A 36 1.28 0.18 23.13
CA TRP A 36 1.82 1.53 22.96
C TRP A 36 2.26 1.80 21.52
N TRP A 37 3.02 0.89 20.91
CA TRP A 37 3.45 1.04 19.51
C TRP A 37 2.30 1.05 18.51
N LEU A 38 1.31 0.16 18.65
CA LEU A 38 0.12 0.16 17.77
C LEU A 38 -0.64 1.47 17.88
N SER A 39 -0.90 1.91 19.10
CA SER A 39 -1.65 3.14 19.39
C SER A 39 -0.92 4.35 18.83
N HIS A 40 0.39 4.42 19.05
CA HIS A 40 1.24 5.51 18.58
C HIS A 40 1.25 5.61 17.05
N ILE A 41 1.55 4.52 16.34
CA ILE A 41 1.61 4.50 14.86
C ILE A 41 0.23 4.78 14.25
N VAL A 42 -0.84 4.22 14.82
CA VAL A 42 -2.19 4.47 14.31
C VAL A 42 -2.64 5.90 14.60
N GLN A 43 -2.30 6.47 15.75
CA GLN A 43 -2.61 7.86 16.06
C GLN A 43 -1.87 8.84 15.14
N GLU A 44 -0.60 8.58 14.81
CA GLU A 44 0.12 9.31 13.77
C GLU A 44 -0.58 9.17 12.42
N GLY A 45 -1.05 7.96 12.09
CA GLY A 45 -1.82 7.72 10.88
C GLY A 45 -3.14 8.51 10.84
N ILE A 46 -3.85 8.65 11.96
CA ILE A 46 -5.04 9.50 12.06
C ILE A 46 -4.65 10.97 11.81
N ASN A 47 -3.58 11.45 12.45
CA ASN A 47 -3.09 12.83 12.30
C ASN A 47 -2.66 13.15 10.86
N CYS A 48 -2.10 12.17 10.16
CA CYS A 48 -1.71 12.25 8.74
C CYS A 48 -2.85 11.89 7.78
N ASN A 49 -4.07 11.73 8.29
CA ASN A 49 -5.27 11.41 7.52
C ASN A 49 -5.13 10.12 6.68
N MET A 50 -4.40 9.14 7.19
CA MET A 50 -4.28 7.77 6.65
C MET A 50 -5.41 6.86 7.15
N TYR A 51 -5.94 7.15 8.34
CA TYR A 51 -7.04 6.41 8.96
C TYR A 51 -8.13 7.36 9.44
N GLU A 52 -9.36 6.89 9.41
CA GLU A 52 -10.53 7.59 9.96
C GLU A 52 -11.41 6.62 10.76
N TYR A 53 -12.16 7.13 11.74
CA TYR A 53 -13.07 6.31 12.53
C TYR A 53 -14.29 5.91 11.68
N THR A 54 -14.60 4.61 11.62
CA THR A 54 -15.72 4.10 10.80
C THR A 54 -17.05 4.71 11.21
N LYS A 55 -17.29 4.85 12.51
CA LYS A 55 -18.52 5.46 13.03
C LYS A 55 -18.67 6.94 12.64
N VAL A 56 -17.56 7.66 12.46
CA VAL A 56 -17.57 9.08 12.05
C VAL A 56 -17.79 9.18 10.54
N ALA A 57 -17.06 8.40 9.75
CA ALA A 57 -17.14 8.44 8.29
C ALA A 57 -18.44 7.81 7.74
N ASN A 58 -18.81 6.62 8.24
CA ASN A 58 -19.91 5.83 7.70
C ASN A 58 -21.22 5.99 8.51
N GLY A 59 -21.17 6.63 9.68
CA GLY A 59 -22.28 6.69 10.64
C GLY A 59 -22.53 5.38 11.43
N HIS A 60 -21.90 4.27 11.04
CA HIS A 60 -21.99 2.97 11.70
C HIS A 60 -20.64 2.23 11.65
N PHE A 61 -20.52 1.15 12.42
CA PHE A 61 -19.36 0.26 12.33
C PHE A 61 -19.41 -0.56 11.05
N SER A 62 -18.24 -0.84 10.46
CA SER A 62 -18.10 -1.79 9.36
C SER A 62 -18.35 -3.21 9.87
N GLU A 63 -19.02 -4.02 9.05
CA GLU A 63 -19.16 -5.46 9.27
C GLU A 63 -17.83 -6.22 9.03
N TRP A 64 -16.84 -5.55 8.44
CA TRP A 64 -15.49 -6.04 8.24
C TRP A 64 -14.58 -5.62 9.39
N ASN A 65 -13.70 -6.52 9.81
CA ASN A 65 -12.71 -6.24 10.83
C ASN A 65 -11.48 -7.13 10.61
N THR A 66 -10.36 -6.53 10.24
CA THR A 66 -9.06 -7.20 10.19
C THR A 66 -8.26 -6.97 11.49
N VAL A 67 -7.13 -7.67 11.61
CA VAL A 67 -6.21 -7.56 12.74
C VAL A 67 -4.98 -6.77 12.33
N ALA A 68 -4.67 -5.73 13.09
CA ALA A 68 -3.37 -5.05 13.03
C ALA A 68 -2.28 -5.93 13.66
N VAL A 69 -1.17 -6.12 12.98
CA VAL A 69 -0.05 -6.95 13.42
C VAL A 69 1.23 -6.12 13.39
N LEU A 70 1.89 -6.02 14.54
CA LEU A 70 3.24 -5.49 14.62
C LEU A 70 4.25 -6.54 14.15
N VAL A 71 5.14 -6.10 13.27
CA VAL A 71 6.24 -6.88 12.74
C VAL A 71 7.51 -6.06 12.95
N ASP A 72 8.57 -6.70 13.43
CA ASP A 72 9.88 -6.05 13.56
C ASP A 72 10.43 -5.69 12.18
N LYS A 73 10.97 -4.48 12.03
CA LYS A 73 11.57 -4.02 10.75
C LYS A 73 12.87 -4.77 10.42
N ASP A 74 13.56 -5.29 11.43
CA ASP A 74 14.82 -6.02 11.31
C ASP A 74 14.58 -7.50 11.60
N ARG A 75 14.45 -8.32 10.54
CA ARG A 75 14.14 -9.76 10.65
C ARG A 75 15.30 -10.56 11.23
N ASP A 76 16.52 -10.15 10.92
CA ASP A 76 17.74 -10.92 11.21
C ASP A 76 18.35 -10.51 12.56
N ASN A 77 18.06 -9.31 13.04
CA ASN A 77 18.44 -8.84 14.37
C ASN A 77 17.31 -8.07 15.05
N PRO A 78 16.28 -8.77 15.58
CA PRO A 78 15.15 -8.14 16.24
C PRO A 78 15.60 -7.44 17.53
N LYS A 79 16.00 -6.17 17.40
CA LYS A 79 16.28 -5.29 18.53
C LYS A 79 14.98 -4.63 18.96
N TRP A 80 14.33 -5.23 19.95
CA TRP A 80 13.24 -4.58 20.68
C TRP A 80 13.72 -3.21 21.18
N GLY A 81 13.04 -2.14 20.74
CA GLY A 81 13.43 -0.74 20.98
C GLY A 81 13.55 0.11 19.71
N LYS A 82 13.54 -0.50 18.51
CA LYS A 82 13.33 0.22 17.24
C LYS A 82 11.84 0.23 16.87
N GLU A 83 11.43 1.26 16.14
CA GLU A 83 10.05 1.43 15.65
C GLU A 83 9.61 0.22 14.80
N PRO A 84 8.55 -0.52 15.18
CA PRO A 84 8.04 -1.65 14.42
C PRO A 84 7.22 -1.20 13.20
N ARG A 85 6.91 -2.13 12.29
CA ARG A 85 5.97 -1.91 11.18
C ARG A 85 4.58 -2.43 11.57
N VAL A 86 3.55 -1.64 11.33
CA VAL A 86 2.16 -2.12 11.36
C VAL A 86 1.82 -2.75 10.02
N THR A 87 1.25 -3.95 10.08
CA THR A 87 0.74 -4.69 8.92
C THR A 87 -0.69 -5.15 9.19
N PHE A 88 -1.45 -5.38 8.13
CA PHE A 88 -2.84 -5.82 8.25
C PHE A 88 -3.04 -7.11 7.45
N ASN A 89 -3.86 -8.02 7.98
CA ASN A 89 -4.14 -9.28 7.29
C ASN A 89 -5.41 -9.18 6.45
N TYR A 90 -5.27 -8.79 5.19
CA TYR A 90 -6.38 -8.69 4.24
C TYR A 90 -6.69 -9.98 3.49
N CYS A 91 -6.23 -11.15 3.95
CA CYS A 91 -6.40 -12.40 3.20
C CYS A 91 -7.86 -12.78 2.94
N ASN A 92 -8.81 -12.28 3.73
CA ASN A 92 -10.25 -12.53 3.59
C ASN A 92 -10.99 -11.48 2.75
N VAL A 93 -10.34 -10.37 2.40
CA VAL A 93 -10.88 -9.39 1.44
C VAL A 93 -10.55 -9.92 0.05
N LYS A 94 -11.52 -10.63 -0.56
CA LYS A 94 -11.33 -11.28 -1.86
C LYS A 94 -11.76 -10.35 -2.97
N GLU A 95 -10.80 -9.65 -3.55
CA GLU A 95 -11.01 -8.64 -4.58
C GLU A 95 -11.08 -9.26 -5.98
N ILE A 96 -11.88 -8.67 -6.88
CA ILE A 96 -11.81 -8.91 -8.31
C ILE A 96 -10.62 -8.10 -8.85
N LEU A 97 -9.69 -8.80 -9.49
CA LEU A 97 -8.55 -8.17 -10.17
C LEU A 97 -8.84 -8.13 -11.68
N PRO A 98 -8.52 -7.04 -12.41
CA PRO A 98 -7.74 -5.88 -11.99
C PRO A 98 -8.63 -4.76 -11.43
N ALA A 99 -8.70 -4.66 -10.11
CA ALA A 99 -9.19 -3.45 -9.46
C ALA A 99 -8.09 -2.37 -9.57
N ILE A 100 -8.10 -1.63 -10.68
CA ILE A 100 -7.87 -0.16 -10.75
C ILE A 100 -6.44 0.41 -10.84
N ARG A 101 -6.38 1.66 -11.35
CA ARG A 101 -5.34 2.70 -11.25
C ARG A 101 -5.64 3.70 -10.10
N MET A 102 -4.61 4.07 -9.31
CA MET A 102 -4.45 5.30 -8.47
C MET A 102 -4.85 5.36 -6.97
N PRO A 103 -4.37 6.39 -6.19
CA PRO A 103 -3.95 6.22 -4.79
C PRO A 103 -4.95 6.59 -3.67
N LEU A 104 -6.09 7.21 -3.99
CA LEU A 104 -7.14 7.50 -3.01
C LEU A 104 -8.14 6.35 -2.98
N MET A 105 -8.47 5.82 -1.80
CA MET A 105 -9.51 4.80 -1.66
C MET A 105 -10.88 5.46 -1.74
N ALA A 106 -11.73 4.91 -2.61
CA ALA A 106 -13.12 5.33 -2.73
C ALA A 106 -13.82 5.19 -1.40
N GLU A 107 -14.54 6.23 -0.99
CA GLU A 107 -15.18 6.29 0.32
C GLU A 107 -16.12 5.10 0.54
N ASP A 108 -16.81 4.68 -0.52
CA ASP A 108 -17.73 3.55 -0.51
C ASP A 108 -17.06 2.20 -0.23
N CYS A 109 -15.76 2.04 -0.48
CA CYS A 109 -15.06 0.76 -0.30
C CYS A 109 -14.06 0.74 0.87
N ARG A 110 -13.82 1.87 1.55
CA ARG A 110 -12.88 1.94 2.71
C ARG A 110 -13.25 0.96 3.83
N HIS A 111 -14.55 0.81 4.06
CA HIS A 111 -15.10 -0.04 5.12
C HIS A 111 -14.67 -1.51 5.00
N LEU A 112 -14.33 -2.00 3.80
CA LEU A 112 -13.86 -3.36 3.56
C LEU A 112 -12.53 -3.70 4.28
N TYR A 113 -11.74 -2.66 4.55
CA TYR A 113 -10.40 -2.77 5.14
C TYR A 113 -10.35 -2.32 6.60
N ALA A 114 -11.53 -2.21 7.23
CA ALA A 114 -11.65 -1.74 8.61
C ALA A 114 -10.90 -2.66 9.59
N PHE A 115 -10.40 -2.07 10.67
CA PHE A 115 -9.69 -2.74 11.74
C PHE A 115 -10.04 -2.12 13.09
N GLU A 116 -9.83 -2.86 14.17
CA GLU A 116 -10.06 -2.40 15.53
C GLU A 116 -8.80 -2.55 16.39
N LEU A 117 -8.56 -1.57 17.25
CA LEU A 117 -7.56 -1.64 18.31
C LEU A 117 -8.27 -1.67 19.67
N ASP A 118 -7.60 -2.16 20.72
CA ASP A 118 -8.24 -2.32 22.04
C ASP A 118 -8.58 -0.97 22.70
N ASP A 119 -7.77 0.04 22.44
CA ASP A 119 -7.80 1.37 23.05
C ASP A 119 -8.41 2.44 22.13
N LEU A 120 -8.60 2.13 20.85
CA LEU A 120 -9.29 2.96 19.87
C LEU A 120 -10.56 2.27 19.38
N LEU A 121 -11.52 3.03 18.85
CA LEU A 121 -12.66 2.44 18.15
C LEU A 121 -12.23 1.87 16.78
N GLN A 122 -13.15 1.20 16.10
CA GLN A 122 -12.92 0.69 14.75
C GLN A 122 -12.60 1.84 13.78
N LEU A 123 -11.55 1.63 12.98
CA LEU A 123 -10.99 2.57 12.02
C LEU A 123 -11.01 1.94 10.62
N GLN A 124 -10.90 2.77 9.60
CA GLN A 124 -10.72 2.37 8.20
C GLN A 124 -9.67 3.24 7.50
N PRO A 125 -8.96 2.70 6.50
CA PRO A 125 -7.97 3.46 5.75
C PRO A 125 -8.65 4.42 4.76
N THR A 126 -8.05 5.59 4.58
CA THR A 126 -8.47 6.62 3.60
C THR A 126 -7.56 6.63 2.34
N ARG A 127 -6.52 5.79 2.35
CA ARG A 127 -5.49 5.62 1.31
C ARG A 127 -5.34 4.15 0.98
N LEU A 128 -4.63 3.85 -0.09
CA LEU A 128 -4.38 2.47 -0.51
C LEU A 128 -3.87 1.60 0.67
N PRO A 129 -4.61 0.55 1.06
CA PRO A 129 -4.29 -0.24 2.24
C PRO A 129 -3.14 -1.21 1.98
N GLN A 130 -2.01 -0.97 2.63
CA GLN A 130 -0.79 -1.76 2.49
C GLN A 130 -1.06 -3.27 2.67
N GLY A 131 -0.62 -4.09 1.71
CA GLY A 131 -0.80 -5.54 1.74
C GLY A 131 -2.11 -6.08 1.13
N SER A 132 -3.02 -5.19 0.67
CA SER A 132 -4.22 -5.60 -0.07
C SER A 132 -3.89 -6.15 -1.46
N GLY A 133 -4.87 -6.79 -2.12
CA GLY A 133 -4.68 -7.26 -3.50
C GLY A 133 -4.49 -6.10 -4.46
N CYS A 134 -5.31 -5.07 -4.30
CA CYS A 134 -5.43 -3.93 -5.19
C CYS A 134 -4.22 -3.00 -5.20
N VAL A 135 -3.48 -2.92 -4.08
CA VAL A 135 -2.20 -2.20 -4.03
C VAL A 135 -1.26 -2.68 -5.14
N THR A 136 -1.23 -3.98 -5.43
CA THR A 136 -0.36 -4.55 -6.47
C THR A 136 -0.59 -3.87 -7.82
N PHE A 137 -1.84 -3.63 -8.20
CA PHE A 137 -2.18 -3.03 -9.50
C PHE A 137 -1.99 -1.52 -9.47
N ALA A 138 -2.49 -0.86 -8.43
CA ALA A 138 -2.38 0.59 -8.31
C ALA A 138 -0.91 1.05 -8.26
N MET A 139 -0.06 0.34 -7.51
CA MET A 139 1.37 0.59 -7.48
C MET A 139 2.03 0.28 -8.82
N THR A 140 1.70 -0.84 -9.48
CA THR A 140 2.28 -1.16 -10.81
C THR A 140 2.09 0.00 -11.79
N GLU A 141 0.94 0.65 -11.80
CA GLU A 141 0.66 1.76 -12.70
C GLU A 141 1.39 3.05 -12.31
N VAL A 142 1.48 3.38 -11.01
CA VAL A 142 2.30 4.50 -10.51
C VAL A 142 3.76 4.30 -10.86
N LEU A 143 4.24 3.07 -10.71
CA LEU A 143 5.62 2.70 -10.98
C LEU A 143 5.90 2.69 -12.48
N ARG A 144 4.93 2.39 -13.33
CA ARG A 144 5.04 2.61 -14.79
C ARG A 144 5.20 4.08 -15.15
N ILE A 145 4.60 4.99 -14.39
CA ILE A 145 4.81 6.43 -14.59
C ILE A 145 6.20 6.84 -14.08
N ALA A 146 6.62 6.33 -12.93
CA ALA A 146 7.88 6.72 -12.29
C ALA A 146 9.13 6.09 -12.94
N PHE A 147 9.03 4.83 -13.36
CA PHE A 147 10.13 3.98 -13.83
C PHE A 147 9.91 3.43 -15.25
N GLY A 148 8.84 3.86 -15.92
CA GLY A 148 8.65 3.61 -17.34
C GLY A 148 9.62 4.42 -18.20
N PRO A 149 9.53 4.26 -19.53
CA PRO A 149 10.43 4.97 -20.43
C PRO A 149 10.14 6.47 -20.40
N ILE A 150 11.20 7.28 -20.31
CA ILE A 150 11.12 8.72 -20.51
C ILE A 150 11.38 8.98 -21.99
N PRO A 151 10.42 9.58 -22.73
CA PRO A 151 10.61 9.88 -24.14
C PRO A 151 11.68 10.98 -24.33
N ALA A 152 12.29 11.01 -25.51
CA ALA A 152 13.20 12.08 -25.89
C ALA A 152 12.52 13.46 -25.82
N LEU A 153 13.31 14.49 -25.53
CA LEU A 153 12.87 15.87 -25.50
C LEU A 153 12.28 16.30 -26.86
N ALA A 154 11.25 17.13 -26.79
CA ALA A 154 10.55 17.60 -27.98
C ALA A 154 11.46 18.43 -28.89
N ASN A 155 11.17 18.41 -30.20
CA ASN A 155 11.81 19.26 -31.21
C ASN A 155 13.33 19.11 -31.30
N GLY A 156 13.87 17.93 -30.95
CA GLY A 156 15.31 17.65 -31.03
C GLY A 156 16.15 18.41 -30.01
N GLN A 157 15.53 18.94 -28.95
CA GLN A 157 16.27 19.53 -27.83
C GLN A 157 17.24 18.51 -27.22
N LYS A 158 18.36 19.03 -26.73
CA LYS A 158 19.41 18.25 -26.06
C LYS A 158 19.59 18.74 -24.63
N MET A 159 19.86 17.81 -23.74
CA MET A 159 20.31 18.09 -22.38
C MET A 159 21.73 18.71 -22.42
N PRO A 160 22.21 19.34 -21.33
CA PRO A 160 23.55 19.93 -21.27
C PRO A 160 24.70 18.96 -21.57
N ASP A 161 24.47 17.65 -21.39
CA ASP A 161 25.41 16.57 -21.70
C ASP A 161 25.34 16.08 -23.17
N GLY A 162 24.47 16.67 -24.00
CA GLY A 162 24.27 16.31 -25.40
C GLY A 162 23.32 15.12 -25.63
N SER A 163 22.78 14.51 -24.57
CA SER A 163 21.75 13.47 -24.69
C SER A 163 20.41 14.05 -25.14
N ASP A 164 19.53 13.22 -25.71
CA ASP A 164 18.16 13.64 -26.05
C ASP A 164 17.20 13.64 -24.84
N GLY A 165 17.73 13.42 -23.63
CA GLY A 165 16.96 13.34 -22.40
C GLY A 165 16.05 12.11 -22.28
N SER A 166 16.11 11.16 -23.22
CA SER A 166 15.36 9.91 -23.11
C SER A 166 16.00 8.98 -22.07
N PHE A 167 15.16 8.16 -21.44
CA PHE A 167 15.60 7.14 -20.50
C PHE A 167 14.84 5.84 -20.74
N PRO A 168 15.51 4.68 -20.85
CA PRO A 168 14.83 3.41 -21.05
C PRO A 168 14.00 3.04 -19.81
N SER A 169 12.96 2.23 -20.02
CA SER A 169 12.14 1.70 -18.93
C SER A 169 12.98 0.82 -18.00
N LEU A 170 12.86 0.99 -16.69
CA LEU A 170 13.43 0.04 -15.73
C LEU A 170 12.52 -1.19 -15.53
N LEU A 171 11.28 -1.12 -16.02
CA LEU A 171 10.26 -2.17 -15.86
C LEU A 171 10.24 -3.20 -16.98
N HIS A 172 10.95 -2.94 -18.07
CA HIS A 172 11.03 -3.80 -19.24
C HIS A 172 12.48 -4.12 -19.53
N SER A 173 12.75 -5.33 -20.03
CA SER A 173 14.04 -5.66 -20.59
C SER A 173 14.03 -5.35 -22.09
N ASP A 174 15.11 -4.74 -22.56
CA ASP A 174 15.28 -4.41 -23.97
C ASP A 174 15.63 -5.65 -24.83
N LEU A 175 15.98 -6.77 -24.18
CA LEU A 175 16.44 -7.99 -24.83
C LEU A 175 15.59 -9.22 -24.44
N PRO A 176 15.20 -10.07 -25.41
CA PRO A 176 14.50 -11.32 -25.13
C PRO A 176 15.27 -12.20 -24.13
N GLY A 177 14.60 -12.65 -23.07
CA GLY A 177 15.17 -13.54 -22.06
C GLY A 177 15.92 -12.86 -20.92
N GLN A 178 16.06 -11.53 -20.93
CA GLN A 178 16.62 -10.78 -19.80
C GLN A 178 15.53 -10.38 -18.80
N ARG A 179 15.89 -10.31 -17.52
CA ARG A 179 15.01 -9.82 -16.45
C ARG A 179 14.89 -8.30 -16.53
N ALA A 180 13.73 -7.76 -16.14
CA ALA A 180 13.58 -6.33 -15.92
C ALA A 180 14.52 -5.88 -14.78
N LYS A 181 15.00 -4.64 -14.86
CA LYS A 181 15.88 -4.04 -13.83
C LYS A 181 15.15 -3.83 -12.52
N LEU A 182 13.84 -3.61 -12.56
CA LEU A 182 12.98 -3.54 -11.39
C LEU A 182 11.73 -4.41 -11.58
N THR A 183 11.33 -5.10 -10.52
CA THR A 183 10.02 -5.77 -10.45
C THR A 183 9.35 -5.48 -9.11
N PHE A 184 8.03 -5.61 -9.07
CA PHE A 184 7.22 -5.21 -7.93
C PHE A 184 6.22 -6.29 -7.59
N TYR A 185 6.01 -6.48 -6.30
CA TYR A 185 4.99 -7.39 -5.79
C TYR A 185 4.37 -6.80 -4.53
N LYS A 186 3.08 -6.44 -4.61
CA LYS A 186 2.34 -5.76 -3.55
C LYS A 186 3.06 -4.50 -3.06
N ASP A 187 3.71 -4.61 -1.91
CA ASP A 187 4.37 -3.52 -1.20
C ASP A 187 5.90 -3.53 -1.40
N ASP A 188 6.44 -4.55 -2.07
CA ASP A 188 7.87 -4.78 -2.22
C ASP A 188 8.36 -4.41 -3.63
N LEU A 189 9.51 -3.73 -3.67
CA LEU A 189 10.29 -3.46 -4.88
C LEU A 189 11.56 -4.32 -4.88
N PHE A 190 11.81 -5.00 -5.98
CA PHE A 190 12.98 -5.86 -6.16
C PHE A 190 13.87 -5.31 -7.26
N SER A 191 15.15 -5.12 -6.91
CA SER A 191 16.20 -4.76 -7.84
C SER A 191 16.71 -6.01 -8.57
N GLY A 192 16.83 -5.89 -9.89
CA GLY A 192 17.47 -6.85 -10.79
C GLY A 192 18.89 -6.47 -11.18
N PHE A 193 19.42 -5.35 -10.67
CA PHE A 193 20.81 -4.94 -10.89
C PHE A 193 21.78 -5.92 -10.23
N THR A 194 22.95 -6.12 -10.83
CA THR A 194 23.94 -7.09 -10.37
C THR A 194 24.85 -6.55 -9.27
N ASP A 195 25.06 -5.24 -9.23
CA ASP A 195 25.78 -4.53 -8.18
C ASP A 195 25.20 -3.12 -7.92
N PHE A 196 25.79 -2.40 -6.98
CA PHE A 196 25.35 -1.07 -6.56
C PHE A 196 25.79 0.03 -7.52
N ASP A 197 26.89 -0.17 -8.25
CA ASP A 197 27.42 0.82 -9.19
C ASP A 197 26.61 0.81 -10.50
N GLU A 198 25.94 -0.31 -10.81
CA GLU A 198 25.01 -0.46 -11.92
C GLU A 198 23.63 0.19 -11.67
N ALA A 199 23.23 0.36 -10.41
CA ALA A 199 21.90 0.79 -9.96
C ALA A 199 21.72 2.32 -9.97
#